data_AF-A0AAW1BQL3-F1
#
_entry.id   AF-A0AAW1BQL3-F1
#
_cell.length_a   1.000
_cell.length_b   1.000
_cell.length_c   1.000
_cell.angle_alpha   90.00
_cell.angle_beta   90.00
_cell.angle_gamma   90.00
#
_symmetry.space_group_name_H-M   'P 1'
#
loop_
_entity.id
_entity.type
_entity.pdbx_description
1 polymer ?
#
loop_
_entity_poly.entity_id
_entity_poly.type
_entity_poly.pdbx_seq_one_letter_code
_entity_poly.pdbx_strand_id
1 'polypeptide(L)'
;MSAPFHPSSNGLAERMVRTTKDALKKLTYGNYHHRLADFLLAHCTTPYTATGKSPAELRWSRCLITKLDRLHPDRVASQVSQPGPARRLQVGDPVWARNYGPGHLWITAVVCKVSGPFVI
;
A
#
# COMPACT_ATOMS: atom_id res chain seq x y z
N MET A 1 22.55 -16.97 -11.28
CA MET A 1 22.61 -17.29 -12.72
C MET A 1 22.10 -18.72 -12.88
N SER A 2 20.97 -18.93 -13.56
CA SER A 2 20.42 -20.28 -13.80
C SER A 2 20.84 -20.76 -15.19
N ALA A 3 21.26 -22.01 -15.30
CA ALA A 3 21.81 -22.61 -16.52
C ALA A 3 20.70 -22.97 -17.53
N PRO A 4 20.99 -22.94 -18.85
CA PRO A 4 20.02 -23.36 -19.85
C PRO A 4 19.70 -24.85 -19.67
N PHE A 5 18.40 -25.21 -19.77
CA PHE A 5 17.85 -26.57 -19.66
C PHE A 5 17.77 -27.22 -18.25
N HIS A 6 17.53 -26.44 -17.18
CA HIS A 6 17.23 -27.00 -15.85
C HIS A 6 15.74 -26.83 -15.44
N PRO A 7 14.84 -27.77 -15.82
CA PRO A 7 13.39 -27.62 -15.60
C PRO A 7 13.02 -27.48 -14.13
N SER A 8 13.76 -28.11 -13.22
CA SER A 8 13.51 -28.00 -11.78
C SER A 8 13.86 -26.63 -11.19
N SER A 9 14.67 -25.80 -11.86
CA SER A 9 14.96 -24.43 -11.40
C SER A 9 13.87 -23.43 -11.78
N ASN A 10 13.02 -23.74 -12.77
CA ASN A 10 11.97 -22.84 -13.26
C ASN A 10 10.56 -23.22 -12.76
N GLY A 11 10.44 -24.25 -11.94
CA GLY A 11 9.15 -24.78 -11.49
C GLY A 11 8.26 -23.76 -10.77
N LEU A 12 8.83 -22.78 -10.06
CA LEU A 12 8.06 -21.69 -9.44
C LEU A 12 7.43 -20.75 -10.48
N ALA A 13 8.19 -20.38 -11.51
CA ALA A 13 7.67 -19.53 -12.58
C ALA A 13 6.59 -20.26 -13.38
N GLU A 14 6.80 -21.55 -13.70
CA GLU A 14 5.81 -22.38 -14.40
C GLU A 14 4.52 -22.53 -13.62
N ARG A 15 4.61 -22.79 -12.30
CA ARG A 15 3.45 -22.80 -11.40
C ARG A 15 2.72 -21.46 -11.42
N MET A 16 3.46 -20.36 -11.37
CA MET A 16 2.86 -19.02 -11.40
C MET A 16 2.15 -18.74 -12.73
N VAL A 17 2.73 -19.15 -13.86
CA VAL A 17 2.09 -19.03 -15.18
C VAL A 17 0.78 -19.83 -15.22
N ARG A 18 0.78 -21.06 -14.69
CA ARG A 18 -0.44 -21.88 -14.60
C ARG A 18 -1.51 -21.20 -13.76
N THR A 19 -1.18 -20.75 -12.56
CA THR A 19 -2.09 -20.02 -11.67
C THR A 19 -2.66 -18.76 -12.34
N THR A 20 -1.82 -18.01 -13.05
CA THR A 20 -2.23 -16.80 -13.78
C THR A 20 -3.25 -17.13 -14.87
N LYS A 21 -2.97 -18.16 -15.69
CA LYS A 21 -3.89 -18.60 -16.74
C LYS A 21 -5.23 -19.06 -16.17
N ASP A 22 -5.21 -19.82 -15.09
CA ASP A 22 -6.42 -20.34 -14.46
C ASP A 22 -7.24 -19.23 -13.78
N ALA A 23 -6.60 -18.20 -13.23
CA ALA A 23 -7.27 -17.02 -12.69
C ALA A 23 -7.91 -16.17 -13.81
N LEU A 24 -7.19 -15.93 -14.91
CA LEU A 24 -7.71 -15.17 -16.05
C LEU A 24 -8.90 -15.87 -16.72
N LYS A 25 -8.95 -17.21 -16.72
CA LYS A 25 -10.13 -17.97 -17.17
C LYS A 25 -11.36 -17.73 -16.30
N LYS A 26 -11.17 -17.54 -14.99
CA LYS A 26 -12.28 -17.29 -14.03
C LYS A 26 -12.78 -15.85 -14.08
N LEU A 27 -11.90 -14.90 -14.40
CA LEU A 27 -12.25 -13.49 -14.55
C LEU A 27 -12.95 -13.28 -15.89
N THR A 28 -14.27 -13.27 -15.90
CA THR A 28 -15.10 -13.13 -17.11
C THR A 28 -15.52 -11.70 -17.41
N TYR A 29 -15.31 -10.77 -16.47
CA TYR A 29 -15.74 -9.37 -16.58
C TYR A 29 -14.62 -8.43 -17.05
N GLY A 30 -14.97 -7.44 -17.86
CA GLY A 30 -14.04 -6.39 -18.32
C GLY A 30 -13.07 -6.79 -19.43
N ASN A 31 -12.27 -5.82 -19.89
CA ASN A 31 -11.22 -6.00 -20.89
C ASN A 31 -10.05 -6.83 -20.32
N TYR A 32 -9.26 -7.47 -21.18
CA TYR A 32 -8.09 -8.26 -20.82
C TYR A 32 -7.12 -7.50 -19.89
N HIS A 33 -6.84 -6.23 -20.19
CA HIS A 33 -5.99 -5.39 -19.34
C HIS A 33 -6.54 -5.20 -17.93
N HIS A 34 -7.87 -5.07 -17.79
CA HIS A 34 -8.51 -4.96 -16.49
C HIS A 34 -8.39 -6.26 -15.71
N ARG A 35 -8.67 -7.41 -16.34
CA ARG A 35 -8.54 -8.74 -15.71
C ARG A 35 -7.11 -9.00 -15.25
N LEU A 36 -6.12 -8.60 -16.05
CA LEU A 36 -4.73 -8.71 -15.68
C LEU A 36 -4.38 -7.80 -14.50
N ALA A 37 -4.85 -6.56 -14.49
CA ALA A 37 -4.64 -5.64 -13.38
C ALA A 37 -5.28 -6.17 -12.08
N ASP A 38 -6.50 -6.68 -12.14
CA ASP A 38 -7.21 -7.28 -11.00
C ASP A 38 -6.47 -8.51 -10.46
N PHE A 39 -5.99 -9.38 -11.36
CA PHE A 39 -5.17 -10.53 -10.97
C PHE A 39 -3.87 -10.11 -10.28
N LEU A 40 -3.15 -9.15 -10.86
CA LEU A 40 -1.89 -8.66 -10.30
C LEU A 40 -2.09 -8.00 -8.94
N LEU A 41 -3.15 -7.21 -8.80
CA LEU A 41 -3.52 -6.60 -7.52
C LEU A 41 -3.80 -7.67 -6.48
N ALA A 42 -4.66 -8.65 -6.80
CA ALA A 42 -4.99 -9.75 -5.89
C ALA A 42 -3.74 -10.57 -5.51
N HIS A 43 -2.86 -10.85 -6.47
CA HIS A 43 -1.61 -11.55 -6.18
C HIS A 43 -0.70 -10.75 -5.26
N CYS A 44 -0.57 -9.43 -5.47
CA CYS A 44 0.24 -8.56 -4.63
C CYS A 44 -0.30 -8.38 -3.22
N THR A 45 -1.62 -8.46 -3.01
CA THR A 45 -2.25 -8.25 -1.69
C THR A 45 -2.53 -9.54 -0.92
N THR A 46 -2.63 -10.70 -1.60
CA THR A 46 -2.94 -11.97 -0.91
C THR A 46 -1.71 -12.47 -0.15
N PRO A 47 -1.80 -12.71 1.17
CA PRO A 47 -0.68 -13.24 1.95
C PRO A 47 -0.36 -14.68 1.56
N TYR A 48 0.94 -15.00 1.47
CA TYR A 48 1.38 -16.37 1.23
C TYR A 48 1.25 -17.21 2.50
N THR A 49 0.65 -18.39 2.39
CA THR A 49 0.33 -19.24 3.56
C THR A 49 1.54 -19.65 4.39
N ALA A 50 2.72 -19.83 3.78
CA ALA A 50 3.91 -20.23 4.52
C ALA A 50 4.62 -19.06 5.23
N THR A 51 4.43 -17.82 4.78
CA THR A 51 5.16 -16.64 5.31
C THR A 51 4.23 -15.68 6.04
N GLY A 52 2.92 -15.80 5.86
CA GLY A 52 1.91 -14.88 6.39
C GLY A 52 1.97 -13.46 5.81
N LYS A 53 2.93 -13.20 4.90
CA LYS A 53 3.17 -11.89 4.27
C LYS A 53 2.74 -11.90 2.82
N SER A 54 2.21 -10.77 2.35
CA SER A 54 1.86 -10.58 0.95
C SER A 54 3.11 -10.24 0.11
N PRO A 55 3.09 -10.50 -1.21
CA PRO A 55 4.21 -10.12 -2.08
C PRO A 55 4.51 -8.62 -2.06
N ALA A 56 3.49 -7.77 -1.90
CA ALA A 56 3.69 -6.32 -1.76
C ALA A 56 4.44 -5.96 -0.47
N GLU A 57 4.13 -6.64 0.64
CA GLU A 57 4.88 -6.47 1.89
C GLU A 57 6.30 -6.98 1.78
N LEU A 58 6.52 -8.10 1.10
CA LEU A 58 7.87 -8.64 0.92
C LEU A 58 8.70 -7.74 0.01
N ARG A 59 8.09 -7.13 -1.01
CA ARG A 59 8.77 -6.29 -2.00
C ARG A 59 8.98 -4.84 -1.55
N TRP A 60 7.98 -4.24 -0.92
CA TRP A 60 7.97 -2.82 -0.56
C TRP A 60 7.86 -2.55 0.93
N SER A 61 7.80 -3.60 1.76
CA SER A 61 7.63 -3.49 3.23
C SER A 61 6.41 -2.68 3.63
N ARG A 62 5.37 -2.68 2.78
CA ARG A 62 4.11 -1.96 2.99
C ARG A 62 2.94 -2.86 2.60
N CYS A 63 1.86 -2.78 3.37
CA CYS A 63 0.59 -3.39 3.00
C CYS A 63 -0.20 -2.46 2.06
N LEU A 64 -0.65 -2.99 0.92
CA LEU A 64 -1.49 -2.25 -0.02
C LEU A 64 -2.93 -2.22 0.50
N ILE A 65 -3.48 -1.02 0.70
CA ILE A 65 -4.85 -0.86 1.17
C ILE A 65 -5.81 -1.09 0.01
N THR A 66 -6.58 -2.18 0.09
CA THR A 66 -7.64 -2.50 -0.87
C THR A 66 -9.00 -1.95 -0.42
N LYS A 67 -10.03 -2.07 -1.28
CA LYS A 67 -11.41 -1.71 -0.91
C LYS A 67 -11.92 -2.56 0.26
N LEU A 68 -11.51 -3.83 0.35
CA LEU A 68 -11.90 -4.73 1.43
C LEU A 68 -11.31 -4.28 2.77
N ASP A 69 -10.07 -3.78 2.75
CA ASP A 69 -9.39 -3.25 3.93
C ASP A 69 -10.06 -1.98 4.47
N ARG A 70 -10.65 -1.17 3.58
CA ARG A 70 -11.44 0.01 3.98
C ARG A 70 -12.78 -0.35 4.62
N LEU A 71 -13.36 -1.50 4.27
CA LEU A 71 -14.58 -2.00 4.90
C LEU A 71 -14.31 -2.58 6.30
N HIS A 72 -13.07 -2.98 6.58
CA HIS A 72 -12.68 -3.57 7.85
C HIS A 72 -11.41 -2.90 8.41
N PRO A 73 -11.51 -1.67 8.93
CA PRO A 73 -10.36 -0.89 9.40
C PRO A 73 -9.54 -1.60 10.49
N ASP A 74 -10.17 -2.51 11.25
CA ASP A 74 -9.52 -3.32 12.28
C ASP A 74 -8.41 -4.23 11.71
N ARG A 75 -8.52 -4.64 10.43
CA ARG A 75 -7.51 -5.47 9.76
C ARG A 75 -6.26 -4.68 9.38
N VAL A 76 -6.40 -3.38 9.16
CA VAL A 76 -5.33 -2.46 8.73
C VAL A 76 -4.58 -1.90 9.93
N ALA A 77 -5.27 -1.65 11.04
CA ALA A 77 -4.71 -1.06 12.25
C ALA A 77 -3.52 -1.85 12.83
N SER A 78 -3.47 -3.17 12.60
CA SER A 78 -2.41 -4.06 13.08
C SER A 78 -1.10 -3.96 12.30
N GLN A 79 -1.12 -3.44 11.07
CA GLN A 79 0.03 -3.45 10.15
C GLN A 79 0.60 -2.07 9.83
N VAL A 80 -0.17 -1.00 10.01
CA VAL A 80 0.36 0.35 9.92
C VAL A 80 1.15 0.58 11.20
N SER A 81 2.48 0.65 11.09
CA SER A 81 3.33 1.19 12.15
C SER A 81 2.63 2.41 12.72
N GLN A 82 2.36 2.38 14.03
CA GLN A 82 1.62 3.46 14.67
C GLN A 82 2.17 4.79 14.16
N PRO A 83 1.31 5.72 13.70
CA PRO A 83 1.80 7.05 13.37
C PRO A 83 2.66 7.49 14.54
N GLY A 84 3.92 7.85 14.25
CA GLY A 84 4.84 8.33 15.28
C GLY A 84 4.13 9.39 16.13
N PRO A 85 4.51 9.56 17.40
CA PRO A 85 3.72 10.32 18.37
C PRO A 85 3.21 11.61 17.73
N ALA A 86 1.89 11.71 17.60
CA ALA A 86 1.25 12.83 16.94
C ALA A 86 1.81 14.11 17.56
N ARG A 87 2.53 14.91 16.76
CA ARG A 87 3.23 16.08 17.26
C ARG A 87 2.17 17.07 17.75
N ARG A 88 2.02 17.17 19.08
CA ARG A 88 1.14 18.17 19.70
C ARG A 88 1.77 19.54 19.45
N LEU A 89 1.14 20.33 18.61
CA LEU A 89 1.51 21.72 18.41
C LEU A 89 1.19 22.52 19.68
N GLN A 90 2.14 23.30 20.16
CA GLN A 90 1.96 24.25 21.26
C GLN A 90 1.90 25.68 20.72
N VAL A 91 1.22 26.56 21.46
CA VAL A 91 1.22 28.00 21.14
C VAL A 91 2.66 28.51 21.19
N GLY A 92 3.12 29.16 20.12
CA GLY A 92 4.50 29.59 19.96
C GLY A 92 5.38 28.70 19.09
N ASP A 93 4.91 27.51 18.69
CA ASP A 93 5.68 26.66 17.77
C ASP A 93 5.76 27.27 16.36
N PRO A 94 6.95 27.31 15.74
CA PRO A 94 7.09 27.67 14.33
C PRO A 94 6.56 26.52 13.46
N VAL A 95 5.58 26.83 12.62
CA VAL A 95 4.91 25.91 11.71
C VAL A 95 4.95 26.45 10.28
N TRP A 96 4.89 25.55 9.30
CA TRP A 96 4.67 25.95 7.92
C TRP A 96 3.18 25.98 7.63
N ALA A 97 2.65 27.16 7.31
CA ALA A 97 1.27 27.35 6.90
C ALA A 97 1.17 27.40 5.38
N ARG A 98 0.12 26.77 4.85
CA ARG A 98 -0.14 26.80 3.41
C ARG A 98 -0.73 28.15 3.03
N ASN A 99 -0.09 28.83 2.09
CA ASN A 99 -0.56 30.09 1.54
C ASN A 99 -1.52 29.83 0.36
N TYR A 100 -2.72 30.41 0.42
CA TYR A 100 -3.72 30.33 -0.66
C TYR A 100 -3.79 31.59 -1.54
N GLY A 101 -2.99 32.61 -1.22
CA GLY A 101 -2.83 33.82 -2.02
C GLY A 101 -1.67 33.73 -3.02
N PRO A 102 -1.36 34.84 -3.72
CA PRO A 102 -0.18 34.93 -4.58
C PRO A 102 1.10 34.83 -3.73
N GLY A 103 2.08 34.06 -4.21
CA GLY A 103 3.37 33.87 -3.55
C GLY A 103 3.72 32.39 -3.32
N HIS A 104 4.69 32.14 -2.45
CA HIS A 104 5.12 30.77 -2.12
C HIS A 104 4.03 30.02 -1.36
N LEU A 105 3.78 28.77 -1.78
CA LEU A 105 2.75 27.87 -1.26
C LEU A 105 2.88 27.57 0.25
N TRP A 106 4.07 27.73 0.81
CA TRP A 106 4.36 27.48 2.22
C TRP A 106 5.06 28.71 2.80
N ILE A 107 4.53 29.22 3.90
CA ILE A 107 5.08 30.35 4.65
C ILE A 107 5.30 29.96 6.11
N THR A 108 6.30 30.54 6.74
CA THR A 108 6.55 30.34 8.17
C THR A 108 5.51 31.11 8.99
N ALA A 109 4.82 30.42 9.88
CA ALA A 109 3.82 30.97 10.78
C ALA A 109 4.05 30.47 12.21
N VAL A 110 3.42 31.12 13.18
CA VAL A 110 3.49 30.72 14.59
C VAL A 110 2.10 30.32 15.05
N VAL A 111 1.99 29.25 15.82
CA VAL A 111 0.71 28.80 16.38
C VAL A 111 0.23 29.83 17.40
N CYS A 112 -0.83 30.59 17.09
CA CYS A 112 -1.39 31.59 18.02
C CYS A 112 -2.40 31.01 19.00
N LYS A 113 -3.14 29.95 18.62
CA LYS A 113 -4.16 29.31 19.45
C LYS A 113 -4.39 27.87 19.01
N VAL A 114 -4.44 26.94 19.95
CA VAL A 114 -4.80 25.53 19.70
C VAL A 114 -6.27 25.36 20.04
N SER A 115 -7.13 25.09 19.05
CA SER A 115 -8.59 24.99 19.24
C SER A 115 -9.10 23.57 19.56
N GLY A 116 -8.21 22.64 19.92
CA GLY A 116 -8.55 21.26 20.26
C GLY A 116 -7.40 20.30 19.91
N PRO A 117 -7.48 19.00 20.27
CA PRO A 117 -6.49 18.01 19.85
C PRO A 117 -6.58 17.83 18.33
N PHE A 118 -5.78 18.59 17.59
CA PHE A 118 -5.54 18.37 16.17
C PHE A 118 -4.50 17.27 16.04
N VAL A 119 -4.97 16.08 15.68
CA VAL A 119 -4.12 14.97 15.25
C VAL A 119 -3.85 15.22 13.76
N ILE A 120 -2.58 15.49 13.42
CA ILE A 120 -2.09 15.62 12.04
C ILE A 120 -1.41 14.31 11.66
#